data_AF-A0A344U1E0-F1
#
_entry.id   AF-A0A344U1E0-F1
#
_cell.length_a   1.000
_cell.length_b   1.000
_cell.length_c   1.000
_cell.angle_alpha   90.00
_cell.angle_beta   90.00
_cell.angle_gamma   90.00
#
_symmetry.space_group_name_H-M   'P 1'
#
loop_
_entity.id
_entity.type
_entity.pdbx_description
1 polymer ?
#
loop_
_entity_poly.entity_id
_entity_poly.type
_entity_poly.pdbx_seq_one_letter_code
_entity_poly.pdbx_strand_id
1 'polypeptide(L)'
;MVTVMNAFLLDREFLYGRVWENADDFATFGACWILGMAHREGLLRKIPQYVLPSLAPLVMVAGLWYLQTRPVDPTVATDIESWPIAQALWSFGFVAILLHVSPSWERWPRPLERWNGLIGLLNGRAVSFYLWHQVALVAAIPLIDPLWSVPFVYAHFQWLLSSQWFTLLVALPLAGLLVLAFGWVEDLAAKRRPRLLPYARRPRGRRRAAG
;
A
#
# COMPACT_ATOMS: atom_id res chain seq x y z
N MET A 1 31.11 28.20 18.99
CA MET A 1 29.71 28.54 19.39
C MET A 1 28.75 28.54 18.20
N VAL A 2 29.13 29.13 17.05
CA VAL A 2 28.31 29.15 15.80
C VAL A 2 27.97 27.76 15.25
N THR A 3 28.92 26.80 15.27
CA THR A 3 28.68 25.44 14.77
C THR A 3 27.68 24.64 15.62
N VAL A 4 27.70 24.84 16.94
CA VAL A 4 26.75 24.21 17.88
C VAL A 4 25.36 24.83 17.74
N MET A 5 25.29 26.15 17.52
CA MET A 5 24.03 26.85 17.27
C MET A 5 23.42 26.47 15.92
N ASN A 6 24.24 26.29 14.87
CA ASN A 6 23.78 25.81 13.56
C ASN A 6 23.36 24.35 13.58
N ALA A 7 24.08 23.47 14.29
CA ALA A 7 23.67 22.07 14.47
C ALA A 7 22.33 21.97 15.23
N PHE A 8 22.16 22.79 16.27
CA PHE A 8 20.92 22.83 17.04
C PHE A 8 19.74 23.45 16.25
N LEU A 9 20.00 24.44 15.38
CA LEU A 9 19.00 24.99 14.47
C LEU A 9 18.62 23.99 13.38
N LEU A 10 19.59 23.28 12.79
CA LEU A 10 19.36 22.18 11.85
C LEU A 10 18.54 21.06 12.50
N ASP A 11 18.84 20.69 13.74
CA ASP A 11 18.05 19.71 14.50
C ASP A 11 16.63 20.21 14.74
N ARG A 12 16.42 21.48 15.07
CA ARG A 12 15.08 22.04 15.25
C ARG A 12 14.30 22.11 13.94
N GLU A 13 14.90 22.56 12.85
CA GLU A 13 14.24 22.65 11.55
C GLU A 13 13.90 21.26 11.01
N PHE A 14 14.80 20.29 11.19
CA PHE A 14 14.56 18.89 10.84
C PHE A 14 13.47 18.26 11.69
N LEU A 15 13.51 18.45 13.02
CA LEU A 15 12.47 17.96 13.93
C LEU A 15 11.12 18.61 13.65
N TYR A 16 11.11 19.93 13.43
CA TYR A 16 9.90 20.68 13.09
C TYR A 16 9.32 20.18 11.77
N GLY A 17 10.13 20.12 10.71
CA GLY A 17 9.72 19.60 9.39
C GLY A 17 9.13 18.19 9.49
N ARG A 18 9.80 17.28 10.19
CA ARG A 18 9.27 15.92 10.40
C ARG A 18 7.98 15.89 11.21
N VAL A 19 7.84 16.74 12.23
CA VAL A 19 6.60 16.80 13.01
C VAL A 19 5.44 17.28 12.15
N TRP A 20 5.66 18.27 11.29
CA TRP A 20 4.62 18.75 10.36
C TRP A 20 4.28 17.74 9.28
N GLU A 21 5.27 17.06 8.68
CA GLU A 21 5.00 15.97 7.73
C GLU A 21 4.13 14.88 8.36
N ASN A 22 4.49 14.42 9.57
CA ASN A 22 3.70 13.41 10.28
C ASN A 22 2.30 13.93 10.67
N ALA A 23 2.17 15.21 11.00
CA ALA A 23 0.88 15.82 11.33
C ALA A 23 -0.01 15.94 10.09
N ASP A 24 0.54 16.32 8.94
CA ASP A 24 -0.15 16.39 7.67
C ASP A 24 -0.59 15.00 7.20
N ASP A 25 0.28 13.98 7.32
CA ASP A 25 -0.08 12.58 7.05
C ASP A 25 -1.22 12.11 7.97
N PHE A 26 -1.11 12.39 9.26
CA PHE A 26 -2.15 12.05 10.23
C PHE A 26 -3.47 12.75 9.92
N ALA A 27 -3.44 14.03 9.56
CA ALA A 27 -4.64 14.78 9.18
C ALA A 27 -5.27 14.23 7.88
N THR A 28 -4.42 13.87 6.91
CA THR A 28 -4.83 13.32 5.60
C THR A 28 -5.54 11.98 5.75
N PHE A 29 -4.99 11.08 6.58
CA PHE A 29 -5.51 9.73 6.75
C PHE A 29 -6.42 9.54 7.98
N GLY A 30 -6.48 10.53 8.88
CA GLY A 30 -7.28 10.48 10.11
C GLY A 30 -8.77 10.27 9.84
N ALA A 31 -9.31 10.87 8.78
CA ALA A 31 -10.69 10.66 8.35
C ALA A 31 -10.95 9.19 7.95
N CYS A 32 -10.00 8.56 7.25
CA CYS A 32 -10.08 7.15 6.88
C CYS A 32 -10.01 6.24 8.12
N TRP A 33 -9.19 6.61 9.10
CA TRP A 33 -9.08 5.88 10.36
C TRP A 33 -10.36 5.91 11.18
N ILE A 34 -10.96 7.11 11.36
CA ILE A 34 -12.26 7.27 12.04
C ILE A 34 -13.35 6.46 11.32
N LEU A 35 -13.35 6.50 9.99
CA LEU A 35 -14.28 5.71 9.17
C LEU A 35 -14.11 4.19 9.39
N GLY A 36 -12.87 3.71 9.50
CA GLY A 36 -12.57 2.32 9.86
C GLY A 36 -13.07 1.93 11.24
N MET A 37 -12.92 2.81 12.24
CA MET A 37 -13.48 2.60 13.59
C MET A 37 -15.01 2.53 13.54
N ALA A 38 -15.65 3.44 12.82
CA ALA A 38 -17.11 3.44 12.61
C ALA A 38 -17.60 2.17 11.90
N HIS A 39 -16.82 1.63 10.95
CA HIS A 39 -17.13 0.35 10.31
C HIS A 39 -17.06 -0.80 11.32
N ARG A 40 -15.99 -0.86 12.13
CA ARG A 40 -15.77 -1.91 13.14
C ARG A 40 -16.86 -1.92 14.21
N GLU A 41 -17.36 -0.76 14.61
CA GLU A 41 -18.49 -0.63 15.54
C GLU A 41 -19.86 -0.92 14.90
N GLY A 42 -19.89 -1.19 13.59
CA GLY A 42 -21.13 -1.45 12.85
C GLY A 42 -21.98 -0.19 12.64
N LEU A 43 -21.47 1.00 12.90
CA LEU A 43 -22.18 2.26 12.65
C LEU A 43 -22.50 2.42 11.16
N LEU A 44 -21.61 1.99 10.27
CA LEU A 44 -21.86 2.00 8.83
C LEU A 44 -23.02 1.07 8.41
N ARG A 45 -23.35 0.04 9.20
CA ARG A 45 -24.52 -0.82 8.93
C ARG A 45 -25.84 -0.17 9.34
N LYS A 46 -25.80 0.86 10.20
CA LYS A 46 -26.98 1.63 10.61
C LYS A 46 -27.37 2.70 9.57
N ILE A 47 -26.45 3.06 8.69
CA ILE A 47 -26.67 4.02 7.61
C ILE A 47 -27.36 3.29 6.44
N PRO A 48 -28.32 3.93 5.74
CA PRO A 48 -28.97 3.33 4.58
C PRO A 48 -27.94 2.93 3.52
N GLN A 49 -28.09 1.73 2.97
CA GLN A 49 -27.10 1.13 2.05
C GLN A 49 -26.86 1.94 0.78
N TYR A 50 -27.74 2.88 0.43
CA TYR A 50 -27.60 3.76 -0.73
C TYR A 50 -26.78 5.02 -0.47
N VAL A 51 -26.68 5.47 0.79
CA VAL A 51 -26.03 6.75 1.12
C VAL A 51 -24.53 6.69 0.86
N LEU A 52 -23.89 5.62 1.31
CA LEU A 52 -22.45 5.43 1.19
C LEU A 52 -21.97 5.34 -0.27
N PRO A 53 -22.56 4.50 -1.16
CA PRO A 53 -22.18 4.45 -2.56
C PRO A 53 -22.58 5.69 -3.36
N SER A 54 -23.50 6.52 -2.87
CA SER A 54 -23.87 7.78 -3.54
C SER A 54 -22.95 8.93 -3.14
N LEU A 55 -22.65 9.06 -1.85
CA LEU A 55 -21.86 10.16 -1.30
C LEU A 55 -20.37 9.96 -1.54
N ALA A 56 -19.86 8.73 -1.43
CA ALA A 56 -18.43 8.47 -1.54
C ALA A 56 -17.84 8.87 -2.91
N PRO A 57 -18.45 8.54 -4.07
CA PRO A 57 -17.98 9.03 -5.36
C PRO A 57 -18.03 10.56 -5.48
N LEU A 58 -19.05 11.22 -4.90
CA LEU A 58 -19.13 12.68 -4.91
C LEU A 58 -17.95 13.32 -4.15
N VAL A 59 -17.57 12.73 -3.01
CA VAL A 59 -16.40 13.19 -2.24
C VAL A 59 -15.09 12.95 -3.02
N MET A 60 -14.96 11.81 -3.71
CA MET A 60 -13.81 11.54 -4.57
C MET A 60 -13.70 12.54 -5.73
N VAL A 61 -14.82 12.81 -6.40
CA VAL A 61 -14.89 13.81 -7.48
C VAL A 61 -14.59 15.21 -6.95
N ALA A 62 -15.05 15.57 -5.75
CA ALA A 62 -14.71 16.84 -5.12
C ALA A 62 -13.20 16.96 -4.86
N GLY A 63 -12.54 15.87 -4.45
CA GLY A 63 -11.08 15.82 -4.30
C GLY A 63 -10.33 16.04 -5.62
N LEU A 64 -10.79 15.42 -6.70
CA LEU A 64 -10.22 15.63 -8.04
C LEU A 64 -10.50 17.03 -8.58
N TRP A 65 -11.71 17.55 -8.37
CA TRP A 65 -12.08 18.90 -8.77
C TRP A 65 -11.25 19.95 -8.04
N TYR A 66 -11.02 19.74 -6.73
CA TYR A 66 -10.08 20.55 -5.97
C TYR A 66 -8.69 20.48 -6.61
N LEU A 67 -8.15 19.30 -6.87
CA LEU A 67 -6.84 19.15 -7.50
C LEU A 67 -6.71 19.91 -8.84
N GLN A 68 -7.76 19.94 -9.65
CA GLN A 68 -7.77 20.61 -10.97
C GLN A 68 -7.94 22.14 -10.91
N THR A 69 -8.64 22.66 -9.89
CA THR A 69 -8.96 24.10 -9.79
C THR A 69 -7.89 24.91 -9.07
N ARG A 70 -6.82 24.25 -8.61
CA ARG A 70 -5.74 24.89 -7.87
C ARG A 70 -4.74 25.57 -8.83
N PRO A 71 -4.13 26.70 -8.42
CA PRO A 71 -3.04 27.30 -9.17
C PRO A 71 -1.82 26.38 -9.11
N VAL A 72 -1.42 25.83 -10.24
CA VAL A 72 -0.28 24.91 -10.38
C VAL A 72 0.58 25.34 -11.56
N ASP A 73 1.89 25.18 -11.41
CA ASP A 73 2.83 25.33 -12.53
C ASP A 73 2.62 24.18 -13.54
N PRO A 74 2.33 24.49 -14.83
CA PRO A 74 2.02 23.47 -15.84
C PRO A 74 3.22 22.57 -16.22
N THR A 75 4.40 22.82 -15.65
CA THR A 75 5.62 22.03 -15.87
C THR A 75 5.78 20.89 -14.84
N VAL A 76 5.01 20.90 -13.75
CA VAL A 76 5.06 19.87 -12.71
C VAL A 76 3.92 18.88 -12.92
N ALA A 77 4.21 17.59 -12.90
CA ALA A 77 3.19 16.55 -12.99
C ALA A 77 2.21 16.65 -11.80
N THR A 78 0.92 16.63 -12.09
CA THR A 78 -0.13 16.71 -11.06
C THR A 78 -0.28 15.37 -10.35
N ASP A 79 0.49 15.16 -9.28
CA ASP A 79 0.37 13.98 -8.42
C ASP A 79 -0.55 14.27 -7.23
N ILE A 80 -1.57 13.44 -7.02
CA ILE A 80 -2.52 13.61 -5.91
C ILE A 80 -1.85 13.51 -4.53
N GLU A 81 -0.77 12.73 -4.43
CA GLU A 81 -0.01 12.49 -3.20
C GLU A 81 0.73 13.74 -2.71
N SER A 82 0.95 14.72 -3.60
CA SER A 82 1.56 16.00 -3.23
C SER A 82 0.57 16.97 -2.56
N TRP A 83 -0.73 16.65 -2.54
CA TRP A 83 -1.78 17.54 -2.07
C TRP A 83 -2.65 16.85 -1.00
N PRO A 84 -2.35 17.08 0.30
CA PRO A 84 -3.03 16.45 1.44
C PRO A 84 -4.56 16.48 1.37
N ILE A 85 -5.16 17.62 0.98
CA ILE A 85 -6.62 17.77 0.91
C ILE A 85 -7.23 16.90 -0.20
N ALA A 86 -6.64 16.90 -1.39
CA ALA A 86 -7.12 16.10 -2.50
C ALA A 86 -6.99 14.59 -2.17
N GLN A 87 -5.84 14.21 -1.61
CA GLN A 87 -5.55 12.86 -1.18
C GLN A 87 -6.50 12.39 -0.07
N ALA A 88 -6.81 13.24 0.91
CA ALA A 88 -7.73 12.93 2.00
C ALA A 88 -9.15 12.65 1.48
N LEU A 89 -9.69 13.54 0.63
CA LEU A 89 -11.02 13.39 0.05
C LEU A 89 -11.13 12.13 -0.83
N TRP A 90 -10.15 11.93 -1.70
CA TRP A 90 -10.08 10.76 -2.55
C TRP A 90 -9.99 9.46 -1.74
N SER A 91 -9.04 9.39 -0.79
CA SER A 91 -8.81 8.22 0.05
C SER A 91 -10.03 7.91 0.92
N PHE A 92 -10.67 8.94 1.49
CA PHE A 92 -11.87 8.77 2.31
C PHE A 92 -13.02 8.14 1.51
N GLY A 93 -13.32 8.68 0.34
CA GLY A 93 -14.37 8.13 -0.52
C GLY A 93 -14.03 6.73 -1.02
N PHE A 94 -12.77 6.49 -1.38
CA PHE A 94 -12.32 5.16 -1.81
C PHE A 94 -12.43 4.11 -0.69
N VAL A 95 -11.95 4.43 0.51
CA VAL A 95 -12.07 3.55 1.69
C VAL A 95 -13.53 3.33 2.07
N ALA A 96 -14.40 4.34 1.98
CA ALA A 96 -15.83 4.20 2.20
C ALA A 96 -16.48 3.18 1.26
N ILE A 97 -16.14 3.23 -0.03
CA ILE A 97 -16.62 2.25 -1.02
C ILE A 97 -16.06 0.87 -0.70
N LEU A 98 -14.77 0.75 -0.40
CA LEU A 98 -14.15 -0.53 -0.05
C LEU A 98 -14.82 -1.18 1.17
N LEU A 99 -15.09 -0.41 2.22
CA LEU A 99 -15.78 -0.88 3.43
C LEU A 99 -17.24 -1.23 3.17
N HIS A 100 -17.89 -0.58 2.20
CA HIS A 100 -19.25 -0.92 1.78
C HIS A 100 -19.28 -2.24 1.00
N VAL A 101 -18.33 -2.42 0.07
CA VAL A 101 -18.25 -3.59 -0.80
C VAL A 101 -17.72 -4.81 -0.05
N SER A 102 -16.83 -4.62 0.93
CA SER A 102 -16.15 -5.67 1.71
C SER A 102 -17.17 -6.63 2.33
N PRO A 103 -17.38 -7.81 1.71
CA PRO A 103 -18.31 -8.77 2.25
C PRO A 103 -17.56 -9.66 3.24
N SER A 104 -18.14 -9.89 4.42
CA SER A 104 -17.62 -10.87 5.38
C SER A 104 -17.89 -12.28 4.86
N TRP A 105 -17.12 -12.74 3.87
CA TRP A 105 -17.24 -14.09 3.32
C TRP A 105 -16.62 -15.11 4.27
N GLU A 106 -17.45 -15.87 4.97
CA GLU A 106 -17.01 -17.05 5.73
C GLU A 106 -16.49 -18.17 4.82
N ARG A 107 -16.96 -18.22 3.57
CA ARG A 107 -16.50 -19.15 2.52
C ARG A 107 -16.31 -18.42 1.20
N TRP A 108 -15.16 -18.63 0.58
CA TRP A 108 -14.83 -18.04 -0.72
C TRP A 108 -15.73 -18.59 -1.83
N PRO A 109 -16.15 -17.76 -2.80
CA PRO A 109 -16.81 -18.24 -4.01
C PRO A 109 -15.91 -19.19 -4.79
N ARG A 110 -16.49 -20.23 -5.41
CA ARG A 110 -15.78 -21.27 -6.19
C ARG A 110 -14.66 -20.76 -7.12
N PRO A 111 -14.80 -19.68 -7.91
CA PRO A 111 -13.72 -19.21 -8.78
C PRO A 111 -12.52 -18.59 -8.03
N LEU A 112 -12.73 -18.16 -6.79
CA LEU A 112 -11.71 -17.51 -5.96
C LEU A 112 -11.02 -18.48 -4.99
N GLU A 113 -11.58 -19.68 -4.78
CA GLU A 113 -10.93 -20.73 -3.97
C GLU A 113 -9.49 -21.05 -4.44
N ARG A 114 -9.21 -20.94 -5.75
CA ARG A 114 -7.86 -21.14 -6.31
C ARG A 114 -6.82 -20.15 -5.77
N TRP A 115 -7.26 -18.94 -5.44
CA TRP A 115 -6.41 -17.86 -4.92
C TRP A 115 -6.27 -17.90 -3.41
N ASN A 116 -7.07 -18.71 -2.70
CA ASN A 116 -7.06 -18.79 -1.24
C ASN A 116 -5.66 -19.09 -0.68
N GLY A 117 -4.87 -19.92 -1.38
CA GLY A 117 -3.48 -20.20 -0.99
C GLY A 117 -2.55 -18.99 -1.13
N LEU A 118 -2.65 -18.26 -2.24
CA LEU A 118 -1.84 -17.07 -2.50
C LEU A 118 -2.24 -15.91 -1.58
N ILE A 119 -3.54 -15.69 -1.41
CA ILE A 119 -4.09 -14.67 -0.51
C ILE A 119 -3.74 -15.00 0.95
N GLY A 120 -3.83 -16.28 1.34
CA GLY A 120 -3.40 -16.73 2.67
C GLY A 120 -1.91 -16.53 2.93
N LEU A 121 -1.05 -16.76 1.92
CA LEU A 121 0.38 -16.46 1.98
C LEU A 121 0.62 -14.95 2.12
N LEU A 122 -0.01 -14.12 1.27
CA LEU A 122 0.15 -12.68 1.32
C LEU A 122 -0.34 -12.11 2.65
N ASN A 123 -1.49 -12.57 3.15
CA ASN A 123 -2.04 -12.13 4.43
C ASN A 123 -1.17 -12.59 5.61
N GLY A 124 -0.64 -13.82 5.56
CA GLY A 124 0.29 -14.35 6.55
C GLY A 124 1.71 -13.78 6.47
N ARG A 125 2.00 -12.95 5.47
CA ARG A 125 3.27 -12.22 5.26
C ARG A 125 3.05 -10.73 5.03
N ALA A 126 1.89 -10.22 5.43
CA ALA A 126 1.48 -8.87 5.08
C ALA A 126 2.42 -7.83 5.69
N VAL A 127 2.91 -8.09 6.91
CA VAL A 127 3.81 -7.18 7.62
C VAL A 127 5.17 -7.12 6.92
N SER A 128 5.72 -8.25 6.51
CA SER A 128 6.99 -8.33 5.77
C SER A 128 6.84 -7.64 4.43
N PHE A 129 5.76 -7.90 3.71
CA PHE A 129 5.52 -7.23 2.44
C PHE A 129 5.47 -5.70 2.64
N TYR A 130 4.73 -5.24 3.66
CA TYR A 130 4.64 -3.82 4.01
C TYR A 130 6.00 -3.21 4.37
N LEU A 131 6.84 -3.90 5.13
CA LEU A 131 8.16 -3.38 5.49
C LEU A 131 9.14 -3.37 4.32
N TRP A 132 9.11 -4.40 3.47
CA TRP A 132 10.14 -4.60 2.45
C TRP A 132 9.81 -4.02 1.08
N HIS A 133 8.54 -3.72 0.76
CA HIS A 133 8.20 -3.22 -0.58
C HIS A 133 8.86 -1.87 -0.91
N GLN A 134 8.90 -0.91 0.03
CA GLN A 134 9.60 0.37 -0.19
C GLN A 134 11.10 0.17 -0.40
N VAL A 135 11.71 -0.72 0.38
CA VAL A 135 13.13 -1.09 0.22
C VAL A 135 13.36 -1.71 -1.15
N ALA A 136 12.45 -2.56 -1.63
CA ALA A 136 12.53 -3.16 -2.95
C ALA A 136 12.42 -2.12 -4.07
N LEU A 137 11.57 -1.10 -3.92
CA LEU A 137 11.47 0.01 -4.89
C LEU A 137 12.77 0.81 -4.95
N VAL A 138 13.33 1.16 -3.80
CA VAL A 138 14.61 1.89 -3.74
C VAL A 138 15.75 1.04 -4.28
N ALA A 139 15.79 -0.25 -3.96
CA ALA A 139 16.81 -1.18 -4.44
C ALA A 139 16.67 -1.51 -5.93
N ALA A 140 15.48 -1.34 -6.53
CA ALA A 140 15.32 -1.47 -7.98
C ALA A 140 16.11 -0.38 -8.74
N ILE A 141 16.30 0.81 -8.14
CA ILE A 141 17.03 1.92 -8.77
C ILE A 141 18.46 1.52 -9.15
N PRO A 142 19.35 1.09 -8.23
CA PRO A 142 20.72 0.68 -8.59
C PRO A 142 20.78 -0.59 -9.45
N LEU A 143 19.69 -1.37 -9.53
CA LEU A 143 19.59 -2.50 -10.47
C LEU A 143 19.30 -2.02 -11.90
N ILE A 144 18.51 -0.95 -12.05
CA ILE A 144 18.11 -0.37 -13.34
C ILE A 144 19.16 0.61 -13.85
N ASP A 145 19.79 1.38 -12.96
CA ASP A 145 20.72 2.46 -13.30
C ASP A 145 21.84 2.03 -14.27
N PRO A 146 22.50 0.86 -14.09
CA PRO A 146 23.52 0.40 -15.02
C PRO A 146 23.01 0.14 -16.45
N LEU A 147 21.72 -0.17 -16.65
CA LEU A 147 21.16 -0.40 -17.98
C LEU A 147 21.18 0.87 -18.84
N TRP A 148 21.20 2.05 -18.24
CA TRP A 148 21.36 3.32 -18.97
C TRP A 148 22.72 3.43 -19.66
N SER A 149 23.76 2.76 -19.15
CA SER A 149 25.09 2.80 -19.73
C SER A 149 25.27 1.87 -20.94
N VAL A 150 24.31 0.98 -21.21
CA VAL A 150 24.38 0.01 -22.31
C VAL A 150 23.87 0.66 -23.60
N PRO A 151 24.72 0.87 -24.64
CA PRO A 151 24.32 1.63 -25.83
C PRO A 151 23.11 1.07 -26.57
N PHE A 152 22.97 -0.26 -26.63
CA PHE A 152 21.82 -0.93 -27.24
C PHE A 152 20.51 -0.66 -26.47
N VAL A 153 20.56 -0.74 -25.14
CA VAL A 153 19.37 -0.53 -24.29
C VAL A 153 18.98 0.94 -24.32
N TYR A 154 19.95 1.84 -24.27
CA TYR A 154 19.71 3.27 -24.43
C TYR A 154 19.05 3.59 -25.78
N ALA A 155 19.57 3.04 -26.88
CA ALA A 155 19.04 3.31 -28.21
C ALA A 155 17.60 2.79 -28.43
N HIS A 156 17.27 1.60 -27.92
CA HIS A 156 16.00 0.92 -28.25
C HIS A 156 14.98 0.87 -27.11
N PHE A 157 15.40 1.02 -25.86
CA PHE A 157 14.58 0.80 -24.66
C PHE A 157 14.61 1.96 -23.65
N GLN A 158 15.10 3.14 -24.03
CA GLN A 158 15.03 4.36 -23.20
C GLN A 158 13.61 4.65 -22.69
N TRP A 159 12.59 4.45 -23.52
CA TRP A 159 11.19 4.68 -23.14
C TRP A 159 10.73 3.74 -22.01
N LEU A 160 11.28 2.53 -21.95
CA LEU A 160 10.99 1.55 -20.92
C LEU A 160 11.74 1.87 -19.63
N LEU A 161 13.02 2.25 -19.73
CA LEU A 161 13.84 2.65 -18.59
C LEU A 161 13.33 3.91 -17.89
N SER A 162 12.80 4.87 -18.64
CA SER A 162 12.14 6.07 -18.09
C SER A 162 10.76 5.80 -17.47
N SER A 163 10.21 4.59 -17.66
CA SER A 163 8.84 4.28 -17.23
C SER A 163 8.79 3.86 -15.77
N GLN A 164 7.87 4.46 -15.00
CA GLN A 164 7.56 4.07 -13.62
C GLN A 164 7.17 2.58 -13.51
N TRP A 165 6.52 2.06 -14.55
CA TRP A 165 6.08 0.66 -14.63
C TRP A 165 7.24 -0.32 -14.67
N PHE A 166 8.36 0.05 -15.28
CA PHE A 166 9.54 -0.81 -15.32
C PHE A 166 10.17 -0.93 -13.93
N THR A 167 10.25 0.16 -13.18
CA THR A 167 10.67 0.15 -11.78
C THR A 167 9.78 -0.77 -10.93
N LEU A 168 8.45 -0.71 -11.10
CA LEU A 168 7.52 -1.63 -10.43
C LEU A 168 7.76 -3.09 -10.84
N LEU A 169 8.00 -3.34 -12.13
CA LEU A 169 8.24 -4.67 -12.67
C LEU A 169 9.50 -5.32 -12.07
N VAL A 170 10.55 -4.53 -11.79
CA VAL A 170 11.77 -4.98 -11.10
C VAL A 170 11.57 -5.06 -9.58
N ALA A 171 10.86 -4.12 -8.98
CA ALA A 171 10.66 -4.05 -7.54
C ALA A 171 9.75 -5.17 -7.01
N LEU A 172 8.70 -5.56 -7.74
CA LEU A 172 7.77 -6.64 -7.33
C LEU A 172 8.47 -8.00 -7.08
N PRO A 173 9.28 -8.54 -8.01
CA PRO A 173 10.01 -9.78 -7.74
C PRO A 173 11.05 -9.58 -6.64
N LEU A 174 11.69 -8.42 -6.54
CA LEU A 174 12.62 -8.11 -5.45
C LEU A 174 11.93 -8.10 -4.08
N ALA A 175 10.74 -7.50 -3.98
CA ALA A 175 9.91 -7.55 -2.78
C ALA A 175 9.52 -9.00 -2.45
N GLY A 176 9.16 -9.80 -3.45
CA GLY A 176 8.92 -11.23 -3.28
C GLY A 176 10.13 -11.97 -2.71
N LEU A 177 11.33 -11.70 -3.23
CA LEU A 177 12.58 -12.28 -2.74
C LEU A 177 12.88 -11.87 -1.29
N LEU A 178 12.73 -10.59 -0.96
CA LEU A 178 12.90 -10.09 0.41
C LEU A 178 11.89 -10.71 1.38
N VAL A 179 10.63 -10.84 0.96
CA VAL A 179 9.59 -11.50 1.76
C VAL A 179 9.88 -13.00 1.96
N LEU A 180 10.46 -13.68 0.97
CA LEU A 180 10.89 -15.07 1.14
C LEU A 180 12.11 -15.18 2.06
N ALA A 181 13.05 -14.23 1.97
CA ALA A 181 14.27 -14.20 2.78
C ALA A 181 14.01 -13.82 4.25
N PHE A 182 13.06 -12.91 4.52
CA PHE A 182 12.81 -12.35 5.84
C PHE A 182 11.44 -12.72 6.44
N GLY A 183 10.52 -13.25 5.64
CA GLY A 183 9.16 -13.55 6.11
C GLY A 183 9.07 -14.65 7.16
N TRP A 184 10.12 -15.45 7.35
CA TRP A 184 10.18 -16.43 8.45
C TRP A 184 10.18 -15.76 9.84
N VAL A 185 10.54 -14.48 9.94
CA VAL A 185 10.50 -13.71 11.19
C VAL A 185 9.06 -13.59 11.70
N GLU A 186 8.08 -13.44 10.80
CA GLU A 186 6.66 -13.46 11.18
C GLU A 186 6.21 -14.82 11.70
N ASP A 187 6.67 -15.91 11.07
CA ASP A 187 6.38 -17.26 11.55
C ASP A 187 6.95 -17.48 12.95
N LEU A 188 8.16 -16.96 13.22
CA LEU A 188 8.80 -16.99 14.53
C LEU A 188 8.03 -16.17 15.56
N ALA A 189 7.63 -14.93 15.21
CA ALA A 189 6.83 -14.06 16.06
C ALA A 189 5.47 -14.68 16.40
N ALA A 190 4.87 -15.41 15.46
CA ALA A 190 3.62 -16.14 15.65
C ALA A 190 3.77 -17.51 16.35
N LYS A 191 4.98 -17.90 16.78
CA LYS A 191 5.32 -19.23 17.33
C LYS A 191 4.89 -20.40 16.42
N ARG A 192 4.88 -20.18 15.10
CA ARG A 192 4.57 -21.20 14.08
C ARG A 192 5.88 -21.74 13.51
N ARG A 193 5.84 -22.96 12.97
CA ARG A 193 7.02 -23.49 12.25
C ARG A 193 7.27 -22.61 11.02
N PRO A 194 8.51 -22.18 10.76
CA PRO A 194 8.83 -21.36 9.60
C PRO A 194 8.46 -22.11 8.33
N ARG A 195 7.57 -21.55 7.52
CA ARG A 195 7.06 -22.18 6.30
C ARG A 195 7.18 -21.19 5.17
N LEU A 196 8.11 -21.42 4.25
CA LEU A 196 8.31 -20.55 3.07
C LEU A 196 7.02 -20.40 2.24
N LEU A 197 6.20 -21.44 2.14
CA LEU A 197 4.92 -21.45 1.43
C LEU A 197 3.81 -22.08 2.31
N PRO A 198 2.92 -21.28 2.93
CA PRO A 198 1.77 -21.76 3.65
C PRO A 198 0.65 -22.11 2.66
N TYR A 199 0.83 -23.17 1.87
CA TYR A 199 -0.31 -23.72 1.15
C TYR A 199 -1.27 -24.31 2.19
N ALA A 200 -2.52 -23.83 2.21
CA ALA A 200 -3.57 -24.44 2.99
C ALA A 200 -3.77 -25.87 2.46
N ARG A 201 -3.17 -26.86 3.12
CA ARG A 201 -3.49 -28.26 2.82
C ARG A 201 -4.98 -28.42 3.08
N ARG A 202 -5.77 -28.64 2.01
CA ARG A 202 -7.12 -29.18 2.11
C ARG A 202 -7.07 -30.30 3.16
N PRO A 203 -7.97 -30.34 4.16
CA PRO A 203 -8.02 -31.46 5.08
C PRO A 203 -8.18 -32.70 4.21
N ARG A 204 -7.17 -33.58 4.19
CA ARG A 204 -7.31 -34.89 3.54
C ARG A 204 -8.45 -35.55 4.29
N GLY A 205 -9.61 -35.63 3.65
CA GLY A 205 -10.78 -36.30 4.19
C GLY A 205 -10.32 -37.63 4.73
N ARG A 206 -10.52 -37.82 6.04
CA ARG A 206 -10.20 -39.03 6.78
C ARG A 206 -10.88 -40.16 6.03
N ARG A 207 -10.15 -40.91 5.19
CA ARG A 207 -10.64 -42.14 4.58
C ARG A 207 -11.07 -42.99 5.75
N ARG A 208 -12.38 -43.23 5.86
CA ARG A 208 -12.98 -44.12 6.85
C ARG A 208 -12.17 -45.41 6.80
N ALA A 209 -11.54 -45.74 7.92
CA ALA A 209 -11.04 -47.08 8.17
C ALA A 209 -12.29 -47.98 8.21
N ALA A 210 -12.46 -48.78 7.16
CA ALA A 210 -13.32 -49.95 7.15
C ALA A 210 -12.42 -51.08 6.65
N GLY A 211 -12.27 -52.10 7.49
CA GLY A 211 -11.33 -53.20 7.40
C GLY A 211 -11.18 -53.76 8.79
#